data_AF-A0A961KVT6-F1
#
_entry.id   AF-A0A961KVT6-F1
#
_cell.length_a   1.000
_cell.length_b   1.000
_cell.length_c   1.000
_cell.angle_alpha   90.00
_cell.angle_beta   90.00
_cell.angle_gamma   90.00
#
_symmetry.space_group_name_H-M   'P 1'
#
loop_
_entity.id
_entity.type
_entity.pdbx_description
1 polymer ?
#
loop_
_entity_poly.entity_id
_entity_poly.type
_entity_poly.pdbx_seq_one_letter_code
_entity_poly.pdbx_strand_id
1 'polypeptide(L)'
;MNARAIRAIYRFEMLRTRRTLLQSLVAPVISTSLYFVVFGTAIGSRIQEVEGVEYGAFIVPGLIMLTVLMQSVTNASFGIYFPKFIGTIYELLSAPVSYFEIVTGYVGAAATKSFV
;
A
#
# COMPACT_ATOMS: atom_id res chain seq x y z
N MET A 1 -5.44 -28.45 -5.10
CA MET A 1 -5.09 -27.09 -4.63
C MET A 1 -3.93 -27.20 -3.65
N ASN A 2 -2.76 -26.72 -4.04
CA ASN A 2 -1.51 -26.81 -3.28
C ASN A 2 -1.42 -25.68 -2.26
N ALA A 3 -1.99 -25.89 -1.07
CA ALA A 3 -1.96 -24.92 0.02
C ALA A 3 -0.53 -24.55 0.47
N ARG A 4 0.45 -25.42 0.24
CA ARG A 4 1.86 -25.16 0.58
C ARG A 4 2.46 -24.10 -0.35
N ALA A 5 2.14 -24.14 -1.65
CA ALA A 5 2.57 -23.14 -2.61
C ALA A 5 2.00 -21.75 -2.27
N ILE A 6 0.69 -21.68 -2.00
CA ILE A 6 0.02 -20.44 -1.58
C ILE A 6 0.68 -19.88 -0.30
N ARG A 7 0.89 -20.73 0.71
CA ARG A 7 1.52 -20.33 1.98
C ARG A 7 2.97 -19.88 1.79
N ALA A 8 3.73 -20.49 0.88
CA ALA A 8 5.10 -20.10 0.59
C ALA A 8 5.16 -18.70 -0.03
N ILE A 9 4.34 -18.43 -1.05
CA ILE A 9 4.23 -17.10 -1.70
C ILE A 9 3.82 -16.05 -0.67
N TYR A 10 2.76 -16.35 0.11
CA TYR A 10 2.27 -15.45 1.15
C TYR A 10 3.35 -15.11 2.18
N ARG A 11 4.04 -16.13 2.72
CA ARG A 11 5.08 -15.94 3.73
C ARG A 11 6.27 -15.16 3.18
N PHE A 12 6.68 -15.43 1.94
CA PHE A 12 7.75 -14.69 1.27
C PHE A 12 7.41 -13.19 1.18
N GLU A 13 6.21 -12.88 0.70
CA GLU A 13 5.73 -11.51 0.58
C GLU A 13 5.62 -10.79 1.94
N MET A 14 5.13 -11.47 2.97
CA MET A 14 5.05 -10.91 4.34
C MET A 14 6.43 -10.68 4.96
N LEU A 15 7.39 -11.58 4.74
CA LEU A 15 8.77 -11.40 5.19
C LEU A 15 9.44 -10.21 4.50
N ARG A 16 9.16 -10.01 3.21
CA ARG A 16 9.64 -8.85 2.45
C ARG A 16 9.07 -7.56 3.03
N THR A 17 7.76 -7.49 3.24
CA THR A 17 7.11 -6.32 3.84
C THR A 17 7.67 -6.02 5.22
N ARG A 18 7.90 -7.03 6.07
CA ARG A 18 8.47 -6.84 7.41
C ARG A 18 9.80 -6.09 7.40
N ARG A 19 10.62 -6.25 6.35
CA ARG A 19 11.91 -5.55 6.21
C ARG A 19 11.76 -4.10 5.79
N THR A 20 10.66 -3.75 5.13
CA THR A 20 10.41 -2.40 4.61
C THR A 20 9.43 -1.58 5.46
N LEU A 21 8.84 -2.16 6.52
CA LEU A 21 7.82 -1.52 7.37
C LEU A 21 8.18 -0.11 7.83
N LEU A 22 9.41 0.09 8.30
CA LEU A 22 9.87 1.41 8.73
C LEU A 22 9.85 2.43 7.58
N GLN A 23 10.35 2.06 6.42
CA GLN A 23 10.38 2.93 5.25
C GLN A 23 8.97 3.23 4.72
N SER A 24 8.12 2.20 4.66
CA SER A 24 6.74 2.33 4.16
C SER A 24 5.81 3.08 5.10
N LEU A 25 6.18 3.28 6.37
CA LEU A 25 5.39 4.06 7.33
C LEU A 25 5.92 5.50 7.48
N VAL A 26 7.25 5.67 7.57
CA VAL A 26 7.87 6.99 7.76
C VAL A 26 7.63 7.90 6.56
N ALA A 27 7.77 7.40 5.33
CA ALA A 27 7.60 8.21 4.13
C ALA A 27 6.18 8.81 4.00
N PRO A 28 5.08 8.03 4.10
CA PRO A 28 3.74 8.60 4.06
C PRO A 28 3.47 9.53 5.24
N VAL A 29 3.91 9.22 6.47
CA VAL A 29 3.69 10.11 7.62
C VAL A 29 4.31 11.49 7.39
N ILE A 30 5.53 11.57 6.86
CA ILE A 30 6.17 12.84 6.52
C ILE A 30 5.37 13.57 5.45
N SER A 31 5.00 12.88 4.37
CA SER A 31 4.24 13.48 3.26
C SER A 31 2.87 14.01 3.71
N THR A 32 2.10 13.23 4.46
CA THR A 32 0.79 13.64 4.99
C THR A 32 0.94 14.81 5.97
N SER A 33 1.98 14.81 6.81
CA SER A 33 2.27 15.93 7.71
C SER A 33 2.58 17.21 6.93
N LEU A 34 3.40 17.13 5.88
CA LEU A 34 3.69 18.26 5.00
C LEU A 34 2.40 18.76 4.31
N TYR A 35 1.54 17.85 3.85
CA TYR A 35 0.24 18.23 3.30
C TYR A 35 -0.64 18.94 4.33
N PHE A 36 -0.67 18.49 5.58
CA PHE A 36 -1.39 19.21 6.64
C PHE A 36 -0.80 20.58 6.92
N VAL A 37 0.52 20.74 6.94
CA VAL A 37 1.15 22.05 7.13
C VAL A 37 0.78 22.98 5.98
N VAL A 38 0.96 22.54 4.74
CA VAL A 38 0.70 23.37 3.55
C VAL A 38 -0.78 23.69 3.41
N PHE A 39 -1.66 22.68 3.40
CA PHE A 39 -3.09 22.89 3.19
C PHE A 39 -3.77 23.47 4.43
N GLY A 40 -3.42 23.01 5.63
CA GLY A 40 -4.00 23.51 6.88
C GLY A 40 -3.65 24.97 7.17
N THR A 41 -2.37 25.38 7.04
CA THR A 41 -1.96 26.75 7.39
C THR A 41 -2.11 27.74 6.23
N ALA A 42 -1.77 27.35 5.00
CA ALA A 42 -1.79 28.28 3.86
C ALA A 42 -3.18 28.45 3.24
N ILE A 43 -4.00 27.40 3.22
CA ILE A 43 -5.37 27.45 2.65
C ILE A 43 -6.44 27.65 3.73
N GLY A 44 -6.27 27.07 4.92
CA GLY A 44 -7.24 27.24 6.03
C GLY A 44 -7.43 28.69 6.48
N SER A 45 -6.45 29.57 6.24
CA SER A 45 -6.59 31.02 6.49
C SER A 45 -7.45 31.75 5.44
N ARG A 46 -7.67 31.13 4.26
CA ARG A 46 -8.48 31.68 3.15
C ARG A 46 -9.84 31.02 3.00
N ILE A 47 -9.97 29.75 3.40
CA ILE A 47 -11.21 28.98 3.37
C ILE A 47 -11.47 28.49 4.80
N GLN A 48 -12.37 29.14 5.50
CA GLN A 48 -12.71 28.81 6.90
C GLN A 48 -13.71 27.65 6.96
N GLU A 49 -14.70 27.62 6.07
CA GLU A 49 -15.72 26.58 6.00
C GLU A 49 -15.97 26.11 4.57
N VAL A 50 -16.27 24.83 4.43
CA VAL A 50 -16.73 24.19 3.19
C VAL A 50 -18.09 23.57 3.48
N GLU A 51 -19.14 24.07 2.82
CA GLU A 51 -20.52 23.56 2.99
C GLU A 51 -21.00 23.51 4.46
N GLY A 52 -20.55 24.45 5.29
CA GLY A 52 -20.89 24.52 6.73
C GLY A 52 -20.08 23.59 7.64
N VAL A 53 -19.04 22.94 7.10
CA VAL A 53 -18.07 22.14 7.86
C VAL A 53 -16.73 22.87 7.94
N GLU A 54 -16.10 22.88 9.11
CA GLU A 54 -14.77 23.46 9.30
C GLU A 54 -13.76 22.80 8.34
N TYR A 55 -12.98 23.61 7.63
CA TYR A 55 -12.04 23.12 6.61
C TYR A 55 -11.08 22.04 7.14
N GLY A 56 -10.63 22.17 8.40
CA GLY A 56 -9.80 21.18 9.06
C GLY A 56 -10.47 19.81 9.20
N ALA A 57 -11.74 19.78 9.58
CA ALA A 57 -12.51 18.55 9.71
C ALA A 57 -12.78 17.86 8.36
N PHE A 58 -12.84 18.64 7.27
CA PHE A 58 -12.99 18.11 5.91
C PHE A 58 -11.67 17.58 5.32
N ILE A 59 -10.58 18.35 5.42
CA ILE A 59 -9.31 18.03 4.74
C ILE A 59 -8.55 16.89 5.43
N VAL A 60 -8.66 16.76 6.76
CA VAL A 60 -7.91 15.75 7.52
C VAL A 60 -8.25 14.32 7.10
N PRO A 61 -9.53 13.90 7.11
CA PRO A 61 -9.91 12.58 6.60
C PRO A 61 -9.59 12.41 5.11
N GLY A 62 -9.76 13.44 4.29
CA GLY A 62 -9.49 13.39 2.85
C GLY A 62 -8.02 13.07 2.52
N LEU A 63 -7.08 13.74 3.19
CA LEU A 63 -5.64 13.50 3.00
C LEU A 63 -5.19 12.14 3.57
N ILE A 64 -5.78 11.70 4.68
CA ILE A 64 -5.55 10.35 5.22
C ILE A 64 -6.02 9.30 4.19
N MET A 65 -7.23 9.44 3.66
CA MET A 65 -7.78 8.53 2.66
C MET A 65 -6.94 8.50 1.39
N LEU A 66 -6.51 9.66 0.87
CA LEU A 66 -5.60 9.73 -0.26
C LEU A 66 -4.31 8.94 0.00
N THR A 67 -3.73 9.13 1.19
CA THR A 67 -2.49 8.43 1.58
C THR A 67 -2.70 6.92 1.64
N VAL A 68 -3.77 6.46 2.31
CA VAL A 68 -4.11 5.04 2.45
C VAL A 68 -4.35 4.39 1.08
N LEU A 69 -5.09 5.06 0.19
CA LEU A 69 -5.35 4.57 -1.17
C LEU A 69 -4.06 4.42 -1.97
N MET A 70 -3.22 5.46 -1.97
CA MET A 70 -1.95 5.43 -2.69
C MET A 70 -1.02 4.33 -2.17
N GLN A 71 -0.86 4.22 -0.85
CA GLN A 71 -0.02 3.18 -0.24
C GLN A 71 -0.55 1.77 -0.52
N SER A 72 -1.88 1.56 -0.44
CA SER A 72 -2.50 0.26 -0.73
C SER A 72 -2.23 -0.18 -2.17
N VAL A 73 -2.41 0.71 -3.14
CA VAL A 73 -2.20 0.40 -4.56
C VAL A 73 -0.72 0.17 -4.87
N THR A 74 0.17 1.01 -4.36
CA THR A 74 1.62 0.86 -4.57
C THR A 74 2.14 -0.43 -3.93
N ASN A 75 1.78 -0.73 -2.68
CA ASN A 75 2.25 -1.94 -1.99
C ASN A 75 1.70 -3.24 -2.62
N ALA A 76 0.46 -3.22 -3.11
CA ALA A 76 -0.12 -4.37 -3.82
C ALA A 76 0.57 -4.63 -5.16
N SER A 77 0.77 -3.58 -5.97
CA SER A 77 1.38 -3.70 -7.30
C SER A 77 2.87 -4.06 -7.25
N PHE A 78 3.61 -3.57 -6.24
CA PHE A 78 5.04 -3.81 -6.10
C PHE A 78 5.42 -5.29 -5.94
N GLY A 79 4.54 -6.13 -5.36
CA GLY A 79 4.73 -7.58 -5.27
C GLY A 79 4.78 -8.32 -6.60
N ILE A 80 4.12 -7.79 -7.61
CA ILE A 80 4.00 -8.45 -8.91
C ILE A 80 4.89 -7.75 -9.94
N TYR A 81 4.90 -6.41 -9.93
CA TYR A 81 5.64 -5.63 -10.90
C TYR A 81 7.16 -5.78 -10.77
N PHE A 82 7.69 -5.73 -9.55
CA PHE A 82 9.13 -5.71 -9.33
C PHE A 82 9.81 -7.05 -9.72
N PRO A 83 9.27 -8.23 -9.35
CA PRO A 83 9.80 -9.51 -9.86
C PRO A 83 9.69 -9.66 -11.37
N LYS A 84 8.65 -9.09 -11.99
CA LYS A 84 8.52 -9.05 -13.45
C LYS A 84 9.59 -8.18 -14.09
N PHE A 85 9.88 -7.01 -13.51
CA PHE A 85 10.88 -6.08 -14.00
C PHE A 85 12.31 -6.63 -13.90
N ILE A 86 12.64 -7.32 -12.80
CA ILE A 86 13.97 -7.92 -12.57
C ILE A 86 14.12 -9.28 -13.29
N GLY A 87 13.01 -9.92 -13.64
CA GLY A 87 13.01 -11.25 -14.26
C GLY A 87 12.96 -12.42 -13.27
N THR A 88 12.92 -12.17 -11.96
CA THR A 88 12.76 -13.24 -10.94
C THR A 88 11.37 -13.88 -10.98
N ILE A 89 10.40 -13.30 -11.70
CA ILE A 89 9.10 -13.93 -11.93
C ILE A 89 9.21 -15.28 -12.64
N TYR A 90 10.27 -15.52 -13.44
CA TYR A 90 10.48 -16.80 -14.11
C TYR A 90 10.77 -17.95 -13.15
N GLU A 91 11.32 -17.68 -11.96
CA GLU A 91 11.50 -18.69 -10.91
C GLU A 91 10.16 -19.19 -10.36
N LEU A 92 9.18 -18.30 -10.27
CA LEU A 92 7.83 -18.67 -9.85
C LEU A 92 7.10 -19.43 -10.96
N LEU A 93 7.30 -19.03 -12.22
CA LEU A 93 6.66 -19.65 -13.39
C LEU A 93 7.26 -21.03 -13.74
N SER A 94 8.51 -21.29 -13.35
CA SER A 94 9.15 -22.60 -13.54
C SER A 94 8.80 -23.61 -12.44
N ALA A 95 8.30 -23.14 -11.30
CA ALA A 95 7.80 -24.01 -10.25
C ALA A 95 6.46 -24.66 -10.65
N PRO A 96 6.16 -25.90 -10.22
CA PRO A 96 4.89 -26.57 -10.49
C PRO A 96 3.76 -25.98 -9.64
N VAL A 97 3.38 -24.73 -9.90
CA VAL A 97 2.34 -23.97 -9.19
C VAL A 97 1.29 -23.52 -10.20
N SER A 98 0.02 -23.72 -9.86
CA SER A 98 -1.08 -23.29 -10.73
C SER A 98 -1.24 -21.77 -10.72
N TYR A 99 -1.70 -21.19 -11.83
CA TYR A 99 -2.03 -19.77 -11.94
C TYR A 99 -2.98 -19.31 -10.81
N PHE A 100 -3.92 -20.15 -10.42
CA PHE A 100 -4.89 -19.84 -9.36
C PHE A 100 -4.23 -19.70 -7.98
N GLU A 101 -3.22 -20.53 -7.71
CA GLU A 101 -2.47 -20.54 -6.45
C GLU A 101 -1.56 -19.31 -6.36
N ILE A 102 -0.94 -18.92 -7.48
CA ILE A 102 -0.14 -17.70 -7.60
C ILE A 102 -0.99 -16.47 -7.30
N VAL A 103 -2.14 -16.35 -7.97
CA VAL A 103 -3.05 -15.21 -7.79
C VAL A 103 -3.55 -15.14 -6.36
N THR A 104 -3.99 -16.26 -5.79
CA THR A 104 -4.50 -16.30 -4.41
C THR A 104 -3.42 -15.94 -3.39
N GLY A 105 -2.18 -16.40 -3.59
CA GLY A 105 -1.03 -16.06 -2.73
C GLY A 105 -0.70 -14.57 -2.76
N TYR A 106 -0.60 -13.97 -3.95
CA TYR A 106 -0.29 -12.55 -4.09
C TYR A 106 -1.43 -11.64 -3.63
N VAL A 107 -2.68 -11.96 -3.98
CA VAL A 107 -3.86 -11.18 -3.56
C VAL A 107 -4.04 -11.26 -2.06
N GLY A 108 -3.91 -12.44 -1.45
CA GLY A 108 -3.99 -12.59 0.01
C GLY A 108 -2.88 -11.82 0.75
N ALA A 109 -1.66 -11.86 0.21
CA ALA A 109 -0.55 -11.08 0.76
C ALA A 109 -0.78 -9.57 0.58
N ALA A 110 -1.24 -9.11 -0.58
CA ALA A 110 -1.56 -7.71 -0.84
C ALA A 110 -2.66 -7.21 0.11
N ALA A 111 -3.76 -7.95 0.25
CA ALA A 111 -4.84 -7.61 1.15
C ALA A 111 -4.37 -7.45 2.60
N THR A 112 -3.54 -8.39 3.09
CA THR A 112 -3.01 -8.30 4.46
C THR A 112 -2.12 -7.09 4.66
N LYS A 113 -1.26 -6.75 3.68
CA LYS A 113 -0.37 -5.59 3.76
C LYS A 113 -1.14 -4.27 3.72
N SER A 114 -2.25 -4.19 2.99
CA SER A 114 -3.03 -2.94 2.92
C SER A 114 -3.72 -2.59 4.23
N PHE A 115 -3.90 -3.56 5.14
CA PHE A 115 -4.40 -3.30 6.49
C PHE A 115 -3.32 -2.78 7.47
N VAL A 116 -2.03 -2.86 7.10
CA VAL A 116 -0.88 -2.55 7.96
C VAL A 116 -0.14 -1.32 7.43
#